data_AF-A0A250WXE1-F1
#
_entry.id   AF-A0A250WXE1-F1
#
_cell.length_a   1.000
_cell.length_b   1.000
_cell.length_c   1.000
_cell.angle_alpha   90.00
_cell.angle_beta   90.00
_cell.angle_gamma   90.00
#
_symmetry.space_group_name_H-M   'P 1'
#
loop_
_entity.id
_entity.type
_entity.pdbx_description
1 polymer ?
#
loop_
_entity_poly.entity_id
_entity_poly.type
_entity_poly.pdbx_seq_one_letter_code
_entity_poly.pdbx_strand_id
1 'polypeptide(L)'
;MSGIEIKSEKQVDDFILEVLRQHPEGCSQEQFERDLGSIPLQSRADALNRLLSKSRIQLFNRDGNLLYKEVSAEDAVKFRGLTNEELMLYQIIKQSGNTGLWTKDMKIKTNLAQPNIQKILKTLETRKLVKSVKNINNPSRKVFMLFDLEPSREVTGGAWYTENQFDAEYIEVLREACFQYIQRQGDTTLKHIAMFVRSRGFSKVELREEDILSIVNTLLYDGRVDQVDGEGAEDLDDHFRPAVHSIPATTAFTSIPCGTCPVLSECKEGGLISPQTCVYFDKFLEF
;
A
#
# COMPACT_ATOMS: atom_id res chain seq x y z
N MET A 1 -14.42 -37.45 50.13
CA MET A 1 -15.58 -37.21 49.26
C MET A 1 -15.89 -35.72 49.29
N SER A 2 -15.16 -34.93 48.51
CA SER A 2 -15.45 -33.51 48.28
C SER A 2 -16.25 -33.40 46.98
N GLY A 3 -17.50 -32.97 47.12
CA GLY A 3 -18.46 -32.91 46.03
C GLY A 3 -17.97 -32.03 44.89
N ILE A 4 -17.99 -32.58 43.69
CA ILE A 4 -17.84 -31.83 42.44
C ILE A 4 -19.14 -31.03 42.31
N GLU A 5 -19.12 -29.75 42.69
CA GLU A 5 -20.20 -28.83 42.37
C GLU A 5 -20.35 -28.79 40.85
N ILE A 6 -21.49 -29.30 40.35
CA ILE A 6 -21.87 -29.20 38.96
C ILE A 6 -22.16 -27.71 38.71
N LYS A 7 -21.14 -26.96 38.27
CA LYS A 7 -21.31 -25.61 37.74
C LYS A 7 -22.32 -25.72 36.59
N SER A 8 -23.42 -24.95 36.65
CA SER A 8 -24.43 -24.91 35.59
C SER A 8 -23.78 -24.62 34.23
N GLU A 9 -24.40 -25.06 33.13
CA GLU A 9 -23.83 -24.89 31.77
C GLU A 9 -23.37 -23.44 31.49
N LYS A 10 -24.12 -22.46 32.01
CA LYS A 10 -23.82 -21.03 31.90
C LYS A 10 -22.59 -20.61 32.72
N GLN A 11 -22.42 -21.16 33.92
CA GLN A 11 -21.25 -20.89 34.76
C GLN A 11 -19.97 -21.49 34.18
N VAL A 12 -20.06 -22.63 33.47
CA VAL A 12 -18.93 -23.20 32.75
C VAL A 12 -18.56 -22.32 31.54
N ASP A 13 -19.56 -21.88 30.77
CA ASP A 13 -19.36 -20.95 29.64
C ASP A 13 -18.69 -19.64 30.12
N ASP A 14 -19.19 -19.03 31.21
CA ASP A 14 -18.66 -17.76 31.76
C ASP A 14 -17.24 -17.93 32.32
N PHE A 15 -16.94 -19.06 32.95
CA PHE A 15 -15.59 -19.34 33.48
C PHE A 15 -14.56 -19.54 32.37
N ILE A 16 -14.93 -20.22 31.27
CA ILE A 16 -14.06 -20.36 30.09
C ILE A 16 -13.77 -18.99 29.47
N LEU A 17 -14.79 -18.13 29.37
CA LEU A 17 -14.62 -16.78 28.84
C LEU A 17 -13.71 -15.93 29.74
N GLU A 18 -13.79 -16.07 31.06
CA GLU A 18 -12.92 -15.36 32.00
C GLU A 18 -11.45 -15.76 31.86
N VAL A 19 -11.17 -17.07 31.73
CA VAL A 19 -9.80 -17.57 31.45
C VAL A 19 -9.28 -17.02 30.13
N LEU A 20 -10.14 -16.96 29.10
CA LEU A 20 -9.76 -16.40 27.80
C LEU A 20 -9.49 -14.89 27.84
N ARG A 21 -10.15 -14.13 28.71
CA ARG A 21 -9.88 -12.69 28.90
C ARG A 21 -8.53 -12.43 29.53
N GLN A 22 -8.07 -13.32 30.41
CA GLN A 22 -6.74 -13.23 31.02
C GLN A 22 -5.62 -13.51 30.00
N HIS A 23 -5.95 -14.08 28.85
CA HIS A 23 -5.02 -14.41 27.78
C HIS A 23 -5.45 -13.79 26.43
N PRO A 24 -5.26 -12.46 26.26
CA PRO A 24 -5.68 -11.76 25.03
C PRO A 24 -4.95 -12.22 23.78
N GLU A 25 -3.77 -12.83 23.90
CA GLU A 25 -3.02 -13.46 22.79
C GLU A 25 -3.50 -14.89 22.46
N GLY A 26 -4.44 -15.42 23.24
CA GLY A 26 -5.00 -16.77 23.15
C GLY A 26 -4.37 -17.78 24.11
N CYS A 27 -5.15 -18.80 24.47
CA CYS A 27 -4.84 -19.80 25.49
C CYS A 27 -4.61 -21.17 24.83
N SER A 28 -3.49 -21.85 25.12
CA SER A 28 -3.16 -23.15 24.52
C SER A 28 -3.97 -24.28 25.15
N GLN A 29 -4.02 -25.44 24.50
CA GLN A 29 -4.66 -26.62 25.09
C GLN A 29 -4.05 -26.99 26.45
N GLU A 30 -2.72 -26.90 26.61
CA GLU A 30 -2.04 -27.19 27.88
C GLU A 30 -2.41 -26.18 28.98
N GLN A 31 -2.55 -24.91 28.59
CA GLN A 31 -2.97 -23.83 29.48
C GLN A 31 -4.43 -24.01 29.91
N PHE A 32 -5.31 -24.43 28.98
CA PHE A 32 -6.69 -24.83 29.27
C PHE A 32 -6.78 -26.02 30.21
N GLU A 33 -5.93 -27.03 30.02
CA GLU A 33 -5.89 -28.21 30.88
C GLU A 33 -5.46 -27.86 32.30
N ARG A 34 -4.53 -26.90 32.45
CA ARG A 34 -4.08 -26.36 33.74
C ARG A 34 -5.15 -25.52 34.43
N ASP A 35 -5.70 -24.53 33.73
CA ASP A 35 -6.57 -23.52 34.34
C ASP A 35 -8.03 -24.00 34.50
N LEU A 36 -8.49 -24.91 33.63
CA LEU A 36 -9.79 -25.58 33.75
C LEU A 36 -9.71 -26.98 34.36
N GLY A 37 -8.61 -27.35 35.01
CA GLY A 37 -8.40 -28.69 35.58
C GLY A 37 -9.47 -29.10 36.61
N SER A 38 -10.23 -28.15 37.14
CA SER A 38 -11.35 -28.36 38.06
C SER A 38 -12.67 -28.81 37.39
N ILE A 39 -12.78 -28.72 36.07
CA ILE A 39 -14.00 -29.03 35.31
C ILE A 39 -13.81 -30.34 34.54
N PRO A 40 -14.79 -31.27 34.54
CA PRO A 40 -14.72 -32.51 33.76
C PRO A 40 -14.45 -32.27 32.27
N LEU A 41 -13.66 -33.15 31.63
CA LEU A 41 -13.29 -33.05 30.21
C LEU A 41 -14.51 -32.92 29.29
N GLN A 42 -15.57 -33.70 29.57
CA GLN A 42 -16.80 -33.68 28.78
C GLN A 42 -17.52 -32.32 28.86
N SER A 43 -17.70 -31.78 30.06
CA SER A 43 -18.34 -30.48 30.28
C SER A 43 -17.56 -29.32 29.66
N ARG A 44 -16.22 -29.42 29.63
CA ARG A 44 -15.36 -28.47 28.91
C ARG A 44 -15.59 -28.54 27.40
N ALA A 45 -15.58 -29.75 26.83
CA ALA A 45 -15.82 -29.95 25.39
C ALA A 45 -17.20 -29.43 24.96
N ASP A 46 -18.24 -29.71 25.76
CA ASP A 46 -19.60 -29.25 25.48
C ASP A 46 -19.70 -27.71 25.54
N ALA A 47 -19.08 -27.09 26.54
CA ALA A 47 -19.03 -25.63 26.66
C ALA A 47 -18.23 -24.97 25.53
N LEU A 48 -17.09 -25.55 25.14
CA LEU A 48 -16.31 -25.09 23.99
C LEU A 48 -17.13 -25.16 22.70
N ASN A 49 -17.83 -26.27 22.44
CA ASN A 49 -18.70 -26.43 21.28
C ASN A 49 -19.86 -25.41 21.27
N ARG A 50 -20.47 -25.14 22.44
CA ARG A 50 -21.48 -24.07 22.59
C ARG A 50 -20.92 -22.69 22.32
N LEU A 51 -19.73 -22.38 22.84
CA LEU A 51 -19.09 -21.08 22.65
C LEU A 51 -18.61 -20.88 21.21
N LEU A 52 -18.13 -21.94 20.55
CA LEU A 52 -17.75 -21.94 19.13
C LEU A 52 -18.97 -21.74 18.22
N SER A 53 -20.07 -22.48 18.47
CA SER A 53 -21.32 -22.33 17.70
C SER A 53 -21.96 -20.95 17.88
N LYS A 54 -21.77 -20.32 19.04
CA LYS A 54 -22.19 -18.92 19.31
C LYS A 54 -21.19 -17.87 18.79
N SER A 55 -20.08 -18.28 18.16
CA SER A 55 -18.98 -17.40 17.71
C SER A 55 -18.41 -16.49 18.81
N ARG A 56 -18.49 -16.93 20.08
CA ARG A 56 -17.95 -16.22 21.25
C ARG A 56 -16.47 -16.46 21.46
N ILE A 57 -15.97 -17.60 20.96
CA ILE A 57 -14.56 -17.98 20.99
C ILE A 57 -14.14 -18.42 19.60
N GLN A 58 -12.86 -18.30 19.29
CA GLN A 58 -12.26 -18.75 18.05
C GLN A 58 -11.07 -19.66 18.33
N LEU A 59 -10.88 -20.65 17.46
CA LEU A 59 -9.73 -21.53 17.42
C LEU A 59 -8.74 -21.00 16.39
N PHE A 60 -7.46 -20.96 16.72
CA PHE A 60 -6.40 -20.64 15.77
C PHE A 60 -5.19 -21.53 16.01
N ASN A 61 -4.46 -21.80 14.94
CA ASN A 61 -3.23 -22.58 14.98
C ASN A 61 -2.05 -21.60 14.86
N ARG A 62 -1.17 -21.60 15.86
CA ARG A 62 0.08 -20.84 15.85
C ARG A 62 1.22 -21.81 16.10
N ASP A 63 2.11 -21.94 15.12
CA ASP A 63 3.32 -22.78 15.20
C ASP A 63 3.04 -24.26 15.57
N GLY A 64 1.90 -24.81 15.15
CA GLY A 64 1.50 -26.19 15.44
C GLY A 64 0.66 -26.36 16.71
N ASN A 65 0.48 -25.29 17.49
CA ASN A 65 -0.30 -25.30 18.73
C ASN A 65 -1.69 -24.70 18.52
N LEU A 66 -2.70 -25.43 18.98
CA LEU A 66 -4.10 -24.97 18.97
C LEU A 66 -4.33 -24.01 20.14
N LEU A 67 -4.71 -22.79 19.80
CA LEU A 67 -4.99 -21.71 20.75
C LEU A 67 -6.46 -21.31 20.64
N TYR A 68 -7.09 -20.98 21.76
CA TYR A 68 -8.44 -20.44 21.79
C TYR A 68 -8.40 -18.99 22.28
N LYS A 69 -9.23 -18.13 21.70
CA LYS A 69 -9.30 -16.70 22.05
C LYS A 69 -10.75 -16.23 22.10
N GLU A 70 -11.08 -15.38 23.06
CA GLU A 70 -12.39 -14.72 23.09
C GLU A 70 -12.51 -13.77 21.89
N VAL A 71 -13.66 -13.82 21.22
CA VAL A 71 -14.02 -12.90 20.17
C VAL A 71 -14.79 -11.74 20.82
N SER A 72 -14.43 -10.49 20.51
CA SER A 72 -15.16 -9.33 21.02
C SER A 72 -16.63 -9.39 20.60
N ALA A 73 -17.53 -8.76 21.34
CA ALA A 73 -18.95 -8.77 21.00
C ALA A 73 -19.24 -8.22 19.59
N GLU A 74 -18.45 -7.24 19.13
CA GLU A 74 -18.51 -6.68 17.78
C GLU A 74 -18.06 -7.69 16.71
N ASP A 75 -16.93 -8.36 16.94
CA ASP A 75 -16.41 -9.37 16.02
C ASP A 75 -17.32 -10.62 16.01
N ALA A 76 -17.96 -10.97 17.13
CA ALA A 76 -18.89 -12.10 17.22
C ALA A 76 -20.14 -11.90 16.37
N VAL A 77 -20.61 -10.65 16.23
CA VAL A 77 -21.69 -10.30 15.28
C VAL A 77 -21.20 -10.40 13.85
N LYS A 78 -20.00 -9.85 13.56
CA LYS A 78 -19.37 -9.90 12.23
C LYS A 78 -19.11 -11.33 11.75
N PHE A 79 -18.78 -12.23 12.67
CA PHE A 79 -18.41 -13.62 12.38
C PHE A 79 -19.56 -14.62 12.44
N ARG A 80 -20.75 -14.19 12.89
CA ARG A 80 -21.92 -15.07 12.96
C ARG A 80 -22.21 -15.71 11.61
N GLY A 81 -22.28 -17.04 11.57
CA GLY A 81 -22.56 -17.81 10.37
C GLY A 81 -21.41 -17.93 9.37
N LEU A 82 -20.18 -17.52 9.74
CA LEU A 82 -18.98 -17.90 9.00
C LEU A 82 -18.57 -19.33 9.36
N THR A 83 -18.07 -20.06 8.38
CA THR A 83 -17.44 -21.36 8.56
C THR A 83 -16.03 -21.21 9.15
N ASN A 84 -15.47 -22.31 9.68
CA ASN A 84 -14.11 -22.32 10.20
C ASN A 84 -13.06 -21.94 9.14
N GLU A 85 -13.26 -22.34 7.88
CA GLU A 85 -12.36 -21.98 6.77
C GLU A 85 -12.41 -20.48 6.45
N GLU A 86 -13.61 -19.88 6.46
CA GLU A 86 -13.80 -18.44 6.23
C GLU A 86 -13.17 -17.62 7.36
N LEU A 87 -13.34 -18.06 8.61
CA LEU A 87 -12.71 -17.45 9.78
C LEU A 87 -11.18 -17.51 9.70
N MET A 88 -10.63 -18.68 9.37
CA MET A 88 -9.19 -18.85 9.22
C MET A 88 -8.63 -17.91 8.15
N LEU A 89 -9.26 -17.84 6.97
CA LEU A 89 -8.80 -16.96 5.90
C LEU A 89 -8.90 -15.48 6.30
N TYR A 90 -9.99 -15.08 6.96
CA TYR A 90 -10.15 -13.72 7.49
C TYR A 90 -9.02 -13.35 8.46
N GLN A 91 -8.63 -14.26 9.36
CA GLN A 91 -7.54 -14.01 10.31
C GLN A 91 -6.18 -13.82 9.63
N ILE A 92 -5.87 -14.64 8.62
CA ILE A 92 -4.60 -14.50 7.88
C ILE A 92 -4.57 -13.18 7.12
N ILE A 93 -5.71 -12.72 6.58
CA ILE A 93 -5.83 -11.39 5.97
C ILE A 93 -5.66 -10.29 7.03
N LYS A 94 -6.28 -10.43 8.20
CA LYS A 94 -6.14 -9.49 9.33
C LYS A 94 -4.67 -9.35 9.75
N GLN A 95 -3.93 -10.46 9.80
CA GLN A 95 -2.50 -10.46 10.13
C GLN A 95 -1.63 -9.77 9.08
N SER A 96 -2.05 -9.74 7.80
CA SER A 96 -1.31 -9.03 6.75
C SER A 96 -1.39 -7.51 6.84
N GLY A 97 -2.32 -6.98 7.65
CA GLY A 97 -2.45 -5.54 7.86
C GLY A 97 -2.68 -4.78 6.55
N ASN A 98 -2.03 -3.63 6.40
CA ASN A 98 -2.26 -2.66 5.34
C ASN A 98 -1.48 -2.96 4.04
N THR A 99 -0.58 -3.94 4.01
CA THR A 99 0.03 -4.44 2.76
C THR A 99 -0.91 -5.41 2.03
N GLY A 100 -1.81 -6.04 2.78
CA GLY A 100 -2.75 -7.03 2.28
C GLY A 100 -2.09 -8.34 1.89
N LEU A 101 -2.91 -9.27 1.41
CA LEU A 101 -2.48 -10.64 1.10
C LEU A 101 -2.95 -11.08 -0.28
N TRP A 102 -2.08 -11.75 -1.03
CA TRP A 102 -2.42 -12.31 -2.34
C TRP A 102 -2.96 -13.74 -2.23
N THR A 103 -3.80 -14.15 -3.19
CA THR A 103 -4.41 -15.49 -3.22
C THR A 103 -3.40 -16.63 -3.25
N LYS A 104 -2.20 -16.42 -3.82
CA LYS A 104 -1.15 -17.46 -3.80
C LYS A 104 -0.58 -17.64 -2.39
N ASP A 105 -0.37 -16.55 -1.66
CA ASP A 105 0.14 -16.59 -0.28
C ASP A 105 -0.92 -17.19 0.66
N MET A 106 -2.19 -16.89 0.43
CA MET A 106 -3.31 -17.55 1.11
C MET A 106 -3.28 -19.07 0.90
N LYS A 107 -3.07 -19.52 -0.34
CA LYS A 107 -2.98 -20.95 -0.65
C LYS A 107 -1.84 -21.62 0.10
N ILE A 108 -0.66 -20.99 0.14
CA ILE A 108 0.51 -21.51 0.85
C ILE A 108 0.24 -21.60 2.37
N LYS A 109 -0.39 -20.58 2.96
CA LYS A 109 -0.66 -20.52 4.40
C LYS A 109 -1.82 -21.40 4.87
N THR A 110 -2.87 -21.55 4.06
CA THR A 110 -4.09 -22.28 4.44
C THR A 110 -4.14 -23.72 3.94
N ASN A 111 -3.28 -24.06 2.97
CA ASN A 111 -3.35 -25.32 2.21
C ASN A 111 -4.72 -25.57 1.53
N LEU A 112 -5.53 -24.52 1.33
CA LEU A 112 -6.83 -24.63 0.66
C LEU A 112 -6.70 -24.56 -0.87
N ALA A 113 -7.58 -25.24 -1.57
CA ALA A 113 -7.65 -25.17 -3.03
C ALA A 113 -8.07 -23.76 -3.50
N GLN A 114 -7.49 -23.26 -4.58
CA GLN A 114 -7.74 -21.92 -5.10
C GLN A 114 -9.23 -21.62 -5.38
N PRO A 115 -10.05 -22.54 -5.91
CA PRO A 115 -11.49 -22.31 -6.08
C PRO A 115 -12.24 -22.08 -4.76
N ASN A 116 -11.83 -22.75 -3.68
CA ASN A 116 -12.44 -22.58 -2.36
C ASN A 116 -12.07 -21.21 -1.77
N ILE A 117 -10.81 -20.81 -1.89
CA ILE A 117 -10.35 -19.48 -1.49
C ILE A 117 -11.15 -18.39 -2.20
N GLN A 118 -11.38 -18.52 -3.52
CA GLN A 118 -12.18 -17.55 -4.27
C GLN A 118 -13.64 -17.47 -3.81
N LYS A 119 -14.26 -18.61 -3.45
CA LYS A 119 -15.62 -18.63 -2.89
C LYS A 119 -15.66 -17.92 -1.53
N ILE A 120 -14.74 -18.25 -0.64
CA ILE A 120 -14.62 -17.63 0.69
C ILE A 120 -14.42 -16.12 0.55
N LEU A 121 -13.50 -15.68 -0.31
CA LEU A 121 -13.24 -14.25 -0.53
C LEU A 121 -14.48 -13.50 -1.02
N LYS A 122 -15.27 -14.11 -1.92
CA LYS A 122 -16.56 -13.54 -2.35
C LYS A 122 -17.55 -13.41 -1.19
N THR A 123 -17.63 -14.40 -0.31
CA THR A 123 -18.49 -14.32 0.90
C THR A 123 -18.03 -13.18 1.81
N LEU A 124 -16.72 -13.08 2.08
CA LEU A 124 -16.14 -12.04 2.95
C LEU A 124 -16.27 -10.64 2.34
N GLU A 125 -16.13 -10.48 1.03
CA GLU A 125 -16.37 -9.23 0.29
C GLU A 125 -17.85 -8.82 0.35
N THR A 126 -18.77 -9.77 0.12
CA THR A 126 -20.23 -9.53 0.18
C THR A 126 -20.66 -9.03 1.57
N ARG A 127 -20.04 -9.58 2.63
CA ARG A 127 -20.29 -9.18 4.02
C ARG A 127 -19.54 -7.91 4.45
N LYS A 128 -18.79 -7.26 3.54
CA LYS A 128 -17.94 -6.09 3.84
C LYS A 128 -16.95 -6.32 4.99
N LEU A 129 -16.43 -7.54 5.12
CA LEU A 129 -15.38 -7.86 6.09
C LEU A 129 -13.99 -7.67 5.49
N VAL A 130 -13.87 -7.99 4.21
CA VAL A 130 -12.64 -7.87 3.41
C VAL A 130 -12.96 -7.03 2.20
N LYS A 131 -11.99 -6.23 1.77
CA LYS A 131 -12.00 -5.57 0.47
C LYS A 131 -10.80 -6.01 -0.32
N SER A 132 -10.85 -5.68 -1.60
CA SER A 132 -9.76 -5.94 -2.49
C SER A 132 -9.19 -4.70 -3.12
N VAL A 133 -7.88 -4.71 -3.28
CA VAL A 133 -7.11 -3.58 -3.79
C VAL A 133 -6.19 -4.09 -4.90
N LYS A 134 -6.11 -3.34 -6.00
CA LYS A 134 -5.13 -3.63 -7.05
C LYS A 134 -3.77 -3.13 -6.57
N ASN A 135 -2.74 -3.94 -6.73
CA ASN A 135 -1.39 -3.50 -6.43
C ASN A 135 -0.87 -2.64 -7.59
N ILE A 136 -0.45 -1.41 -7.33
CA ILE A 136 0.04 -0.51 -8.40
C ILE A 136 1.39 -0.96 -8.95
N ASN A 137 2.29 -1.45 -8.12
CA ASN A 137 3.58 -1.99 -8.56
C ASN A 137 3.42 -3.27 -9.39
N ASN A 138 2.30 -3.98 -9.24
CA ASN A 138 2.02 -5.18 -10.00
C ASN A 138 0.53 -5.26 -10.35
N PRO A 139 0.07 -4.60 -11.44
CA PRO A 139 -1.35 -4.44 -11.75
C PRO A 139 -2.12 -5.76 -11.94
N SER A 140 -1.41 -6.83 -12.27
CA SER A 140 -1.95 -8.19 -12.38
C SER A 140 -2.25 -8.86 -11.03
N ARG A 141 -1.72 -8.31 -9.93
CA ARG A 141 -1.85 -8.86 -8.58
C ARG A 141 -2.87 -8.06 -7.77
N LYS A 142 -3.95 -8.74 -7.40
CA LYS A 142 -4.99 -8.25 -6.49
C LYS A 142 -4.65 -8.71 -5.07
N VAL A 143 -4.52 -7.78 -4.14
CA VAL A 143 -4.34 -8.07 -2.71
C VAL A 143 -5.65 -7.85 -1.96
N PHE A 144 -5.83 -8.57 -0.85
CA PHE A 144 -7.03 -8.52 -0.01
C PHE A 144 -6.65 -8.06 1.38
N MET A 145 -7.47 -7.20 1.98
CA MET A 145 -7.27 -6.61 3.30
C MET A 145 -8.60 -6.33 3.97
N LEU A 146 -8.60 -5.95 5.25
CA LEU A 146 -9.84 -5.62 5.96
C LEU A 146 -10.57 -4.44 5.28
N PHE A 147 -11.90 -4.49 5.31
CA PHE A 147 -12.73 -3.48 4.65
C PHE A 147 -12.44 -2.06 5.16
N ASP A 148 -12.33 -1.91 6.48
CA ASP A 148 -12.11 -0.62 7.14
C ASP A 148 -10.64 -0.17 7.12
N LEU A 149 -9.71 -0.99 6.60
CA LEU A 149 -8.28 -0.70 6.66
C LEU A 149 -7.79 0.03 5.42
N GLU A 150 -7.11 1.16 5.58
CA GLU A 150 -6.50 1.88 4.46
C GLU A 150 -5.25 1.15 3.94
N PRO A 151 -5.08 0.99 2.61
CA PRO A 151 -3.93 0.30 2.06
C PRO A 151 -2.65 1.12 2.25
N SER A 152 -1.51 0.45 2.39
CA SER A 152 -0.21 1.11 2.52
C SER A 152 0.16 1.87 1.24
N ARG A 153 1.09 2.83 1.37
CA ARG A 153 1.65 3.59 0.23
C ARG A 153 2.34 2.70 -0.80
N GLU A 154 2.92 1.58 -0.37
CA GLU A 154 3.52 0.59 -1.27
C GLU A 154 2.49 -0.12 -2.16
N VAL A 155 1.26 -0.27 -1.67
CA VAL A 155 0.15 -0.86 -2.43
C VAL A 155 -0.54 0.20 -3.29
N THR A 156 -0.73 1.40 -2.73
CA THR A 156 -1.40 2.55 -3.37
C THR A 156 -0.49 3.42 -4.23
N GLY A 157 0.80 3.11 -4.36
CA GLY A 157 1.73 3.88 -5.20
C GLY A 157 2.11 5.25 -4.65
N GLY A 158 1.64 5.64 -3.46
CA GLY A 158 1.94 6.92 -2.81
C GLY A 158 1.04 8.07 -3.26
N ALA A 159 1.55 9.30 -3.16
CA ALA A 159 0.76 10.51 -3.35
C ALA A 159 0.39 10.85 -4.81
N TRP A 160 0.97 10.11 -5.77
CA TRP A 160 0.80 10.33 -7.22
C TRP A 160 -0.33 9.54 -7.85
N TYR A 161 -1.01 8.71 -7.05
CA TYR A 161 -2.08 7.86 -7.52
C TYR A 161 -3.39 8.19 -6.82
N THR A 162 -4.41 8.50 -7.62
CA THR A 162 -5.78 8.70 -7.17
C THR A 162 -6.61 7.51 -7.68
N GLU A 163 -7.34 6.81 -6.81
CA GLU A 163 -8.19 5.66 -7.19
C GLU A 163 -7.48 4.55 -8.00
N ASN A 164 -6.18 4.35 -7.76
CA ASN A 164 -5.30 3.43 -8.49
C ASN A 164 -4.96 3.84 -9.93
N GLN A 165 -5.10 5.12 -10.27
CA GLN A 165 -4.63 5.70 -11.54
C GLN A 165 -3.57 6.76 -11.27
N PHE A 166 -2.57 6.83 -12.15
CA PHE A 166 -1.53 7.85 -12.08
C PHE A 166 -2.12 9.21 -12.46
N ASP A 167 -2.00 10.18 -11.56
CA ASP A 167 -2.64 11.49 -11.68
C ASP A 167 -1.67 12.52 -12.28
N ALA A 168 -1.44 12.43 -13.59
CA ALA A 168 -0.50 13.29 -14.30
C ALA A 168 -0.92 14.77 -14.26
N GLU A 169 -2.23 15.06 -14.32
CA GLU A 169 -2.75 16.43 -14.28
C GLU A 169 -2.47 17.09 -12.93
N TYR A 170 -2.70 16.36 -11.84
CA TYR A 170 -2.37 16.82 -10.50
C TYR A 170 -0.87 17.13 -10.34
N ILE A 171 0.00 16.24 -10.85
CA ILE A 171 1.46 16.42 -10.81
C ILE A 171 1.87 17.69 -11.55
N GLU A 172 1.32 17.93 -12.74
CA GLU A 172 1.64 19.15 -13.52
C GLU A 172 1.17 20.43 -12.82
N VAL A 173 -0.02 20.41 -12.19
CA VAL A 173 -0.50 21.56 -11.40
C VAL A 173 0.43 21.84 -10.21
N LEU A 174 0.84 20.78 -9.49
CA LEU A 174 1.74 20.93 -8.35
C LEU A 174 3.13 21.40 -8.78
N ARG A 175 3.63 20.85 -9.88
CA ARG A 175 4.90 21.23 -10.50
C ARG A 175 4.91 22.70 -10.88
N GLU A 176 3.87 23.20 -11.54
CA GLU A 176 3.77 24.61 -11.92
C GLU A 176 3.62 25.52 -10.69
N ALA A 177 2.87 25.10 -9.67
CA ALA A 177 2.76 25.85 -8.42
C ALA A 177 4.11 25.96 -7.69
N CYS A 178 4.87 24.86 -7.59
CA CYS A 178 6.21 24.85 -7.01
C CYS A 178 7.16 25.76 -7.80
N PHE A 179 7.15 25.68 -9.13
CA PHE A 179 7.98 26.54 -9.97
C PHE A 179 7.66 28.03 -9.80
N GLN A 180 6.38 28.41 -9.82
CA GLN A 180 5.97 29.79 -9.60
C GLN A 180 6.35 30.31 -8.22
N TYR A 181 6.31 29.45 -7.20
CA TYR A 181 6.79 29.80 -5.87
C TYR A 181 8.30 30.08 -5.87
N ILE A 182 9.11 29.17 -6.43
CA ILE A 182 10.57 29.33 -6.54
C ILE A 182 10.92 30.60 -7.33
N GLN A 183 10.22 30.88 -8.44
CA GLN A 183 10.40 32.11 -9.22
C GLN A 183 10.14 33.39 -8.42
N ARG A 184 9.17 33.38 -7.51
CA ARG A 184 8.84 34.55 -6.68
C ARG A 184 9.81 34.76 -5.54
N GLN A 185 10.31 33.67 -4.93
CA GLN A 185 11.29 33.78 -3.84
C GLN A 185 12.69 34.08 -4.36
N GLY A 186 13.03 33.61 -5.57
CA GLY A 186 14.37 33.71 -6.13
C GLY A 186 15.32 32.65 -5.58
N ASP A 187 15.28 32.40 -4.28
CA ASP A 187 16.06 31.37 -3.59
C ASP A 187 15.25 30.79 -2.42
N THR A 188 15.19 29.46 -2.29
CA THR A 188 14.36 28.81 -1.27
C THR A 188 14.79 27.38 -0.99
N THR A 189 14.55 26.90 0.23
CA THR A 189 14.77 25.50 0.60
C THR A 189 13.55 24.62 0.35
N LEU A 190 13.76 23.29 0.32
CA LEU A 190 12.69 22.30 0.22
C LEU A 190 11.62 22.47 1.32
N LYS A 191 12.04 22.80 2.54
CA LYS A 191 11.15 23.01 3.70
C LYS A 191 10.14 24.13 3.44
N HIS A 192 10.60 25.25 2.88
CA HIS A 192 9.74 26.37 2.54
C HIS A 192 8.77 26.05 1.40
N ILE A 193 9.23 25.32 0.37
CA ILE A 193 8.36 24.81 -0.70
C ILE A 193 7.29 23.89 -0.11
N ALA A 194 7.65 22.99 0.80
CA ALA A 194 6.72 22.09 1.47
C ALA A 194 5.67 22.83 2.30
N MET A 195 6.08 23.85 3.06
CA MET A 195 5.16 24.72 3.80
C MET A 195 4.18 25.45 2.86
N PHE A 196 4.67 25.97 1.74
CA PHE A 196 3.81 26.60 0.73
C PHE A 196 2.76 25.63 0.18
N VAL A 197 3.18 24.43 -0.24
CA VAL A 197 2.28 23.41 -0.78
C VAL A 197 1.20 23.00 0.23
N ARG A 198 1.59 22.81 1.50
CA ARG A 198 0.66 22.50 2.60
C ARG A 198 -0.34 23.63 2.85
N SER A 199 0.12 24.89 2.86
CA SER A 199 -0.73 26.07 3.12
C SER A 199 -1.81 26.27 2.05
N ARG A 200 -1.55 25.84 0.82
CA ARG A 200 -2.46 25.97 -0.32
C ARG A 200 -3.52 24.88 -0.39
N GLY A 201 -3.35 23.79 0.36
CA GLY A 201 -4.29 22.67 0.37
C GLY A 201 -4.42 21.97 -0.98
N PHE A 202 -3.32 21.84 -1.74
CA PHE A 202 -3.34 21.24 -3.07
C PHE A 202 -3.76 19.75 -3.08
N SER A 203 -3.65 19.03 -1.95
CA SER A 203 -3.84 17.57 -1.93
C SER A 203 -4.93 17.09 -0.97
N LYS A 204 -5.62 16.02 -1.37
CA LYS A 204 -6.46 15.19 -0.49
C LYS A 204 -5.62 14.20 0.35
N VAL A 205 -4.37 13.97 -0.05
CA VAL A 205 -3.43 13.01 0.57
C VAL A 205 -2.28 13.80 1.19
N GLU A 206 -1.79 13.37 2.35
CA GLU A 206 -0.66 14.03 3.00
C GLU A 206 0.62 13.88 2.17
N LEU A 207 1.14 15.01 1.67
CA LEU A 207 2.41 15.09 0.95
C LEU A 207 3.59 15.17 1.92
N ARG A 208 4.51 14.22 1.79
CA ARG A 208 5.80 14.23 2.50
C ARG A 208 6.80 15.11 1.77
N GLU A 209 7.86 15.50 2.46
CA GLU A 209 8.94 16.29 1.85
C GLU A 209 9.62 15.52 0.69
N GLU A 210 9.73 14.20 0.79
CA GLU A 210 10.21 13.32 -0.30
C GLU A 210 9.34 13.42 -1.57
N ASP A 211 8.01 13.53 -1.40
CA ASP A 211 7.08 13.69 -2.52
C ASP A 211 7.35 15.04 -3.20
N ILE A 212 7.43 16.11 -2.41
CA ILE A 212 7.70 17.45 -2.94
C ILE A 212 9.08 17.53 -3.61
N LEU A 213 10.10 16.89 -3.02
CA LEU A 213 11.42 16.80 -3.60
C LEU A 213 11.38 16.10 -4.96
N SER A 214 10.60 15.04 -5.11
CA SER A 214 10.45 14.37 -6.42
C SER A 214 9.88 15.32 -7.49
N ILE A 215 8.93 16.20 -7.12
CA ILE A 215 8.42 17.25 -8.02
C ILE A 215 9.49 18.27 -8.35
N VAL A 216 10.21 18.79 -7.35
CA VAL A 216 11.28 19.77 -7.57
C VAL A 216 12.39 19.19 -8.44
N ASN A 217 12.72 17.90 -8.27
CA ASN A 217 13.69 17.21 -9.13
C ASN A 217 13.21 17.13 -10.59
N THR A 218 11.92 17.02 -10.87
CA THR A 218 11.44 17.13 -12.27
C THR A 218 11.75 18.50 -12.88
N LEU A 219 11.63 19.58 -12.10
CA LEU A 219 11.98 20.93 -12.54
C LEU A 219 13.49 21.11 -12.72
N LEU A 220 14.28 20.46 -11.86
CA LEU A 220 15.74 20.39 -11.98
C LEU A 220 16.16 19.70 -13.27
N TYR A 221 15.62 18.51 -13.54
CA TYR A 221 15.96 17.73 -14.74
C TYR A 221 15.51 18.39 -16.04
N ASP A 222 14.43 19.17 -16.00
CA ASP A 222 13.99 19.97 -17.14
C ASP A 222 14.78 21.28 -17.30
N GLY A 223 15.77 21.54 -16.44
CA GLY A 223 16.58 22.76 -16.47
C GLY A 223 15.78 24.04 -16.22
N ARG A 224 14.67 23.94 -15.47
CA ARG A 224 13.85 25.09 -15.05
C ARG A 224 14.31 25.65 -13.71
N VAL A 225 14.86 24.80 -12.85
CA VAL A 225 15.34 25.13 -11.50
C VAL A 225 16.77 24.64 -11.36
N ASP A 226 17.62 25.39 -10.69
CA ASP A 226 18.96 24.98 -10.27
C ASP A 226 18.95 24.64 -8.77
N GLN A 227 19.70 23.61 -8.39
CA GLN A 227 20.03 23.32 -7.00
C GLN A 227 21.40 23.92 -6.66
N VAL A 228 21.49 24.59 -5.52
CA VAL A 228 22.74 25.14 -4.99
C VAL A 228 22.90 24.74 -3.53
N ASP A 229 24.14 24.50 -3.13
CA ASP A 229 24.48 24.26 -1.73
C ASP A 229 24.23 25.53 -0.90
N GLY A 230 23.80 25.37 0.34
CA GLY A 230 23.62 26.49 1.28
C GLY A 230 24.91 27.29 1.50
N GLU A 231 24.77 28.61 1.64
CA GLU A 231 25.91 29.50 1.87
C GLU A 231 26.32 29.54 3.35
N GLY A 232 27.48 28.97 3.67
CA GLY A 232 28.13 29.08 4.97
C GLY A 232 27.99 27.84 5.86
N ALA A 233 28.67 27.85 7.01
CA ALA A 233 28.73 26.68 7.89
C ALA A 233 27.42 26.39 8.65
N GLU A 234 26.48 27.35 8.65
CA GLU A 234 25.21 27.27 9.38
C GLU A 234 24.04 26.81 8.51
N ASP A 235 24.13 26.97 7.19
CA ASP A 235 23.09 26.57 6.25
C ASP A 235 23.54 25.33 5.46
N LEU A 236 23.11 24.17 5.95
CA LEU A 236 23.44 22.86 5.38
C LEU A 236 22.33 22.34 4.45
N ASP A 237 21.24 23.08 4.29
CA ASP A 237 20.12 22.66 3.46
C ASP A 237 20.40 22.99 1.98
N ASP A 238 19.88 22.16 1.08
CA ASP A 238 19.86 22.45 -0.35
C ASP A 238 18.89 23.60 -0.66
N HIS A 239 19.34 24.53 -1.51
CA HIS A 239 18.54 25.62 -2.01
C HIS A 239 18.18 25.44 -3.48
N PHE A 240 17.00 25.93 -3.84
CA PHE A 240 16.42 25.83 -5.17
C PHE A 240 16.08 27.22 -5.67
N ARG A 241 16.60 27.55 -6.85
CA ARG A 241 16.39 28.84 -7.52
C ARG A 241 16.00 28.66 -8.98
N PRO A 242 15.36 29.64 -9.63
CA PRO A 242 15.11 29.56 -11.07
C PRO A 242 16.42 29.39 -11.84
N ALA A 243 16.41 28.53 -12.85
CA ALA A 243 17.57 28.30 -13.68
C ALA A 243 18.01 29.60 -14.37
N VAL A 244 19.29 29.93 -14.26
CA VAL A 244 19.85 31.15 -14.88
C VAL A 244 19.82 31.04 -16.41
N HIS A 245 20.02 29.83 -16.91
CA HIS A 245 19.96 29.51 -18.33
C HIS A 245 18.91 28.43 -18.56
N SER A 246 17.77 28.82 -19.11
CA SER A 246 16.78 27.85 -19.56
C SER A 246 17.34 27.04 -20.73
N ILE A 247 17.17 25.72 -20.69
CA ILE A 247 17.47 24.87 -21.84
C ILE A 247 16.49 25.24 -22.97
N PRO A 248 16.98 25.75 -24.12
CA PRO A 248 16.09 26.14 -25.19
C PRO A 248 15.42 24.91 -25.80
N ALA A 249 14.12 25.00 -26.08
CA ALA A 249 13.36 23.90 -26.68
C ALA A 249 13.93 23.46 -28.04
N THR A 250 14.51 24.41 -28.78
CA THR A 250 15.23 24.15 -30.03
C THR A 250 16.46 25.04 -30.14
N THR A 251 17.45 24.56 -30.85
CA THR A 251 18.63 25.31 -31.32
C THR A 251 18.63 25.36 -32.84
N ALA A 252 19.43 26.27 -33.42
CA ALA A 252 19.64 26.36 -34.86
C ALA A 252 20.12 25.02 -35.46
N PHE A 253 20.83 24.21 -34.67
CA PHE A 253 21.30 22.90 -35.10
C PHE A 253 20.15 21.88 -35.12
N THR A 254 19.31 21.83 -34.09
CA THR A 254 18.15 20.92 -34.05
C THR A 254 17.02 21.34 -34.99
N SER A 255 17.02 22.58 -35.49
CA SER A 255 16.00 23.08 -36.44
C SER A 255 16.30 22.72 -37.89
N ILE A 256 17.45 22.09 -38.18
CA ILE A 256 17.80 21.60 -39.52
C ILE A 256 17.83 20.06 -39.53
N PRO A 257 17.50 19.42 -40.65
CA PRO A 257 17.40 17.96 -40.73
C PRO A 257 18.72 17.26 -40.36
N CYS A 258 19.87 17.90 -40.62
CA CYS A 258 21.18 17.36 -40.23
C CYS A 258 21.36 17.21 -38.72
N GLY A 259 20.86 18.14 -37.90
CA GLY A 259 21.13 18.12 -36.47
C GLY A 259 20.40 17.00 -35.72
N THR A 260 19.39 16.41 -36.35
CA THR A 260 18.64 15.25 -35.84
C THR A 260 18.72 14.06 -36.79
N CYS A 261 19.63 14.07 -37.77
CA CYS A 261 19.72 13.03 -38.78
C CYS A 261 20.25 11.72 -38.16
N PRO A 262 19.51 10.60 -38.24
CA PRO A 262 19.92 9.34 -37.63
C PRO A 262 21.13 8.70 -38.32
N VAL A 263 21.44 9.12 -39.55
CA VAL A 263 22.54 8.61 -40.38
C VAL A 263 23.59 9.68 -40.68
N LEU A 264 23.68 10.74 -39.85
CA LEU A 264 24.60 11.86 -40.06
C LEU A 264 26.06 11.38 -40.21
N SER A 265 26.47 10.40 -39.40
CA SER A 265 27.84 9.85 -39.42
C SER A 265 28.20 9.11 -40.71
N GLU A 266 27.20 8.70 -41.49
CA GLU A 266 27.39 7.98 -42.76
C GLU A 266 27.29 8.91 -43.98
N CYS A 267 26.84 10.16 -43.78
CA CYS A 267 26.62 11.13 -44.83
C CYS A 267 27.94 11.74 -45.31
N LYS A 268 28.28 11.51 -46.58
CA LYS A 268 29.50 12.05 -47.20
C LYS A 268 29.28 12.41 -48.67
N GLU A 269 30.02 13.40 -49.14
CA GLU A 269 30.01 13.78 -50.55
C GLU A 269 30.38 12.59 -51.45
N GLY A 270 29.56 12.34 -52.48
CA GLY A 270 29.74 11.21 -53.41
C GLY A 270 29.48 9.81 -52.80
N GLY A 271 29.03 9.73 -51.55
CA GLY A 271 28.64 8.47 -50.91
C GLY A 271 27.24 7.99 -51.31
N LEU A 272 26.88 6.77 -50.88
CA LEU A 272 25.51 6.25 -51.01
C LEU A 272 24.50 7.09 -50.20
N ILE A 273 24.92 7.53 -49.00
CA ILE A 273 24.23 8.54 -48.21
C ILE A 273 25.03 9.83 -48.39
N SER A 274 24.44 10.81 -49.06
CA SER A 274 25.10 12.06 -49.41
C SER A 274 24.18 13.27 -49.22
N PRO A 275 24.73 14.47 -49.00
CA PRO A 275 23.93 15.69 -48.99
C PRO A 275 23.21 15.93 -50.32
N GLN A 276 23.81 15.54 -51.45
CA GLN A 276 23.26 15.77 -52.80
C GLN A 276 21.98 14.97 -53.09
N THR A 277 21.80 13.82 -52.44
CA THR A 277 20.65 12.91 -52.63
C THR A 277 19.88 12.70 -51.32
N CYS A 278 19.92 13.70 -50.43
CA CYS A 278 19.40 13.58 -49.08
C CYS A 278 17.88 13.80 -49.02
N VAL A 279 17.11 12.71 -48.87
CA VAL A 279 15.65 12.76 -48.74
C VAL A 279 15.15 13.59 -47.54
N TYR A 280 15.95 13.71 -46.47
CA TYR A 280 15.58 14.52 -45.30
C TYR A 280 15.66 16.02 -45.61
N PHE A 281 16.62 16.44 -46.44
CA PHE A 281 16.73 17.82 -46.90
C PHE A 281 15.70 18.14 -47.96
N ASP A 282 15.45 17.23 -48.91
CA ASP A 282 14.42 17.43 -49.93
C ASP A 282 13.06 17.69 -49.27
N LYS A 283 12.64 16.82 -48.33
CA LYS A 283 11.41 17.01 -47.57
C LYS A 283 11.40 18.28 -46.71
N PHE A 284 12.55 18.67 -46.18
CA PHE A 284 12.69 19.91 -45.40
C PHE A 284 12.71 21.17 -46.28
N LEU A 285 12.92 21.07 -47.59
CA LEU A 285 12.89 22.22 -48.50
C LEU A 285 11.59 22.29 -49.31
N GLU A 286 10.75 21.25 -49.25
CA GLU A 286 9.43 21.14 -49.90
C GLU A 286 8.32 22.02 -49.27
N PHE A 287 8.66 22.96 -48.39
CA PHE A 287 7.69 23.89 -47.79
C PHE A 287 7.16 24.93 -48.78
#